data_AF-A0A8H7XJ01-F1
#
_entry.id   AF-A0A8H7XJ01-F1
#
_cell.length_a   1.000
_cell.length_b   1.000
_cell.length_c   1.000
_cell.angle_alpha   90.00
_cell.angle_beta   90.00
_cell.angle_gamma   90.00
#
_symmetry.space_group_name_H-M   'P 1'
#
loop_
_entity.id
_entity.type
_entity.pdbx_description
1 polymer ?
#
loop_
_entity_poly.entity_id
_entity_poly.type
_entity_poly.pdbx_seq_one_letter_code
_entity_poly.pdbx_strand_id
1 'polypeptide(L)'
;MNSIDVLVNVETHVDAILRSAQASLQEAFEKLPTAELGTLDRLPAKLMSMVLRSLDIRSFFYFRQVNRRARVLSTGLREYELVSKHGFEGLRGLLRAELAHCFTIDDLYRPLVTDKCSTCGAFGGLLFLFTAERCCFDCLQSSAHYRDLPPSAFAKLAHNYISELTRAPIGTKFADHAWHL
;
A
#
# COMPACT_ATOMS: atom_id res chain seq x y z
N MET A 1 18.03 12.07 -36.59
CA MET A 1 17.84 11.70 -35.16
C MET A 1 17.75 10.19 -35.10
N ASN A 2 18.72 9.53 -34.48
CA ASN A 2 18.75 8.06 -34.42
C ASN A 2 17.80 7.56 -33.33
N SER A 3 17.24 6.35 -33.51
CA SER A 3 16.29 5.72 -32.55
C SER A 3 16.84 5.62 -31.11
N ILE A 4 18.17 5.58 -30.95
CA ILE A 4 18.85 5.54 -29.65
C ILE A 4 18.70 6.88 -28.92
N ASP A 5 18.81 8.01 -29.62
CA ASP A 5 18.67 9.36 -29.04
C ASP A 5 17.24 9.61 -28.53
N VAL A 6 16.25 9.00 -29.16
CA VAL A 6 14.84 9.10 -28.76
C VAL A 6 14.59 8.31 -27.48
N LEU A 7 15.09 7.08 -27.38
CA LEU A 7 14.92 6.23 -26.19
C LEU A 7 15.62 6.83 -24.95
N VAL A 8 16.85 7.33 -25.11
CA VAL A 8 17.60 7.99 -24.03
C VAL A 8 16.90 9.29 -23.59
N ASN A 9 16.35 10.08 -24.52
CA ASN A 9 15.59 11.29 -24.19
C ASN A 9 14.25 10.98 -23.50
N VAL A 10 13.58 9.88 -23.85
CA VAL A 10 12.35 9.46 -23.16
C VAL A 10 12.65 8.98 -21.74
N GLU A 11 13.71 8.20 -21.55
CA GLU A 11 14.10 7.68 -20.23
C GLU A 11 14.52 8.81 -19.28
N THR A 12 15.31 9.77 -19.77
CA THR A 12 15.70 10.96 -19.00
C THR A 12 14.53 11.88 -18.66
N HIS A 13 13.53 11.98 -19.55
CA HIS A 13 12.31 12.76 -19.30
C HIS A 13 11.42 12.10 -18.24
N VAL A 14 11.24 10.77 -18.33
CA VAL A 14 10.50 10.00 -17.32
C VAL A 14 11.16 10.12 -15.96
N ASP A 15 12.49 10.01 -15.90
CA ASP A 15 13.25 10.19 -14.66
C ASP A 15 13.08 11.59 -14.05
N ALA A 16 13.05 12.63 -14.89
CA ALA A 16 12.81 13.99 -14.43
C ALA A 16 11.40 14.16 -13.84
N ILE A 17 10.38 13.60 -14.48
CA ILE A 17 9.01 13.58 -13.97
C ILE A 17 8.93 12.85 -12.63
N LEU A 18 9.58 11.69 -12.53
CA LEU A 18 9.59 10.89 -11.30
C LEU A 18 10.23 11.62 -10.13
N ARG A 19 11.38 12.28 -10.37
CA ARG A 19 12.03 13.12 -9.36
C ARG A 19 11.15 14.28 -8.91
N SER A 20 10.49 14.96 -9.84
CA SER A 20 9.57 16.05 -9.54
C SER A 20 8.36 15.58 -8.72
N ALA A 21 7.77 14.45 -9.12
CA ALA A 21 6.69 13.81 -8.37
C ALA A 21 7.14 13.46 -6.95
N GLN A 22 8.32 12.84 -6.80
CA GLN A 22 8.86 12.47 -5.50
C GLN A 22 9.11 13.70 -4.60
N ALA A 23 9.70 14.77 -5.14
CA ALA A 23 9.92 16.02 -4.38
C ALA A 23 8.61 16.63 -3.86
N SER A 24 7.55 16.63 -4.69
CA SER A 24 6.23 17.11 -4.27
C SER A 24 5.63 16.26 -3.13
N LEU A 25 5.97 14.98 -3.01
CA LEU A 25 5.52 14.17 -1.87
C LEU A 25 6.24 14.54 -0.58
N GLN A 26 7.53 14.87 -0.66
CA GLN A 26 8.38 15.13 0.49
C GLN A 26 8.15 16.50 1.12
N GLU A 27 7.66 17.48 0.36
CA GLU A 27 7.60 18.88 0.82
C GLU A 27 6.16 19.37 1.12
N ALA A 28 6.06 20.15 2.19
CA ALA A 28 4.94 21.05 2.41
C ALA A 28 5.08 22.26 1.48
N PHE A 29 3.97 22.92 1.17
CA PHE A 29 4.03 24.17 0.39
C PHE A 29 4.73 25.27 1.20
N GLU A 30 5.54 26.10 0.52
CA GLU A 30 6.32 27.18 1.15
C GLU A 30 5.44 28.15 1.97
N LYS A 31 4.26 28.49 1.46
CA LYS A 31 3.36 29.44 2.11
C LYS A 31 2.58 28.74 3.23
N LEU A 32 2.76 29.26 4.44
CA LEU A 32 2.13 28.81 5.69
C LEU A 32 0.62 28.56 5.55
N PRO A 33 0.07 27.56 6.26
CA PRO A 33 -1.38 27.34 6.32
C PRO A 33 -2.08 28.56 6.93
N THR A 34 -3.08 29.09 6.22
CA THR A 34 -3.94 30.17 6.72
C THR A 34 -5.28 29.67 7.26
N ALA A 35 -5.62 28.42 6.96
CA ALA A 35 -6.84 27.76 7.40
C ALA A 35 -6.50 26.54 8.26
N GLU A 36 -7.32 26.33 9.29
CA GLU A 36 -7.28 25.18 10.18
C GLU A 36 -7.99 23.96 9.58
N LEU A 37 -7.95 22.83 10.29
CA LEU A 37 -8.73 21.61 10.03
C LEU A 37 -10.02 21.54 10.86
N GLY A 38 -10.44 22.66 11.43
CA GLY A 38 -11.62 22.74 12.28
C GLY A 38 -11.48 21.84 13.50
N THR A 39 -12.46 20.96 13.74
CA THR A 39 -12.49 20.08 14.91
C THR A 39 -11.27 19.16 15.01
N LEU A 40 -10.66 18.79 13.89
CA LEU A 40 -9.49 17.89 13.89
C LEU A 40 -8.23 18.56 14.48
N ASP A 41 -8.08 19.88 14.40
CA ASP A 41 -6.94 20.59 15.02
C ASP A 41 -7.05 20.63 16.56
N ARG A 42 -8.21 20.26 17.13
CA ARG A 42 -8.38 20.11 18.59
C ARG A 42 -7.79 18.81 19.12
N LEU A 43 -7.43 17.86 18.24
CA LEU A 43 -6.81 16.61 18.65
C LEU A 43 -5.37 16.86 19.10
N PRO A 44 -4.94 16.28 20.25
CA PRO A 44 -3.53 16.21 20.60
C PRO A 44 -2.71 15.60 19.46
N ALA A 45 -1.49 16.09 19.25
CA ALA A 45 -0.62 15.66 18.14
C ALA A 45 -0.49 14.13 18.05
N LYS A 46 -0.39 13.44 19.19
CA LYS A 46 -0.33 11.97 19.23
C LYS A 46 -1.56 11.30 18.62
N LEU A 47 -2.76 11.79 18.94
CA LEU A 47 -4.00 11.25 18.36
C LEU A 47 -4.09 11.54 16.87
N MET A 48 -3.69 12.74 16.44
CA MET A 48 -3.60 13.06 15.02
C MET A 48 -2.67 12.08 14.28
N SER A 49 -1.47 11.82 14.80
CA SER A 49 -0.55 10.84 14.22
C SER A 49 -1.16 9.43 14.16
N MET A 50 -1.88 9.00 15.20
CA MET A 50 -2.57 7.70 15.20
C MET A 50 -3.63 7.63 14.10
N VAL A 51 -4.44 8.69 13.93
CA VAL A 51 -5.43 8.78 12.85
C VAL A 51 -4.73 8.67 11.50
N LEU A 52 -3.69 9.48 11.25
CA LEU A 52 -2.96 9.46 9.98
C LEU A 52 -2.35 8.10 9.65
N ARG A 53 -1.84 7.37 10.65
CA ARG A 53 -1.30 6.01 10.48
C ARG A 53 -2.36 4.96 10.19
N SER A 54 -3.59 5.20 10.65
CA SER A 54 -4.72 4.29 10.41
C SER A 54 -5.39 4.47 9.05
N LEU A 55 -5.10 5.57 8.34
CA LEU A 55 -5.60 5.77 6.99
C LEU A 55 -4.88 4.85 6.01
N ASP A 56 -5.65 4.21 5.13
CA ASP A 56 -5.08 3.63 3.92
C ASP A 56 -4.42 4.73 3.07
N ILE A 57 -3.45 4.36 2.22
CA ILE A 57 -2.67 5.31 1.45
C ILE A 57 -3.57 6.19 0.59
N ARG A 58 -4.62 5.64 -0.04
CA ARG A 58 -5.55 6.43 -0.86
C ARG A 58 -6.23 7.51 -0.01
N SER A 59 -6.81 7.13 1.12
CA SER A 59 -7.44 8.06 2.07
C SER A 59 -6.45 9.07 2.67
N PHE A 60 -5.22 8.65 2.96
CA PHE A 60 -4.13 9.51 3.42
C PHE A 60 -3.81 10.59 2.39
N PHE A 61 -3.74 10.23 1.11
CA PHE A 61 -3.50 11.18 0.02
C PHE A 61 -4.67 12.14 -0.19
N TYR A 62 -5.92 11.67 -0.08
CA TYR A 62 -7.08 12.56 -0.09
C TYR A 62 -7.05 13.53 1.07
N PHE A 63 -6.77 13.07 2.28
CA PHE A 63 -6.59 13.94 3.45
C PHE A 63 -5.51 14.99 3.19
N ARG A 64 -4.32 14.56 2.72
CA ARG A 64 -3.20 15.45 2.40
C ARG A 64 -3.57 16.56 1.40
N GLN A 65 -4.56 16.33 0.54
CA GLN A 65 -5.04 17.27 -0.47
C GLN A 65 -6.15 18.22 0.03
N VAL A 66 -6.74 17.97 1.20
CA VAL A 66 -7.85 18.79 1.74
C VAL A 66 -7.47 20.26 1.85
N ASN A 67 -6.35 20.54 2.53
CA ASN A 67 -5.82 21.90 2.63
C ASN A 67 -4.32 21.86 2.99
N ARG A 68 -3.69 23.03 3.10
CA ARG A 68 -2.25 23.14 3.43
C ARG A 68 -1.92 22.61 4.82
N ARG A 69 -2.83 22.75 5.79
CA ARG A 69 -2.65 22.25 7.16
C ARG A 69 -2.61 20.73 7.18
N ALA A 70 -3.52 20.07 6.47
CA ALA A 70 -3.52 18.62 6.28
C ALA A 70 -2.20 18.15 5.65
N ARG A 71 -1.73 18.88 4.62
CA ARG A 71 -0.44 18.58 3.98
C ARG A 71 0.74 18.65 4.95
N VAL A 72 0.82 19.72 5.75
CA VAL A 72 1.87 19.88 6.76
C VAL A 72 1.85 18.72 7.76
N LEU A 73 0.68 18.34 8.27
CA LEU A 73 0.56 17.22 9.22
C LEU A 73 0.95 15.88 8.58
N SER A 74 0.51 15.64 7.35
CA SER A 74 0.81 14.41 6.60
C SER A 74 2.30 14.30 6.30
N THR A 75 2.91 15.38 5.80
CA THR A 75 4.35 15.43 5.50
C THR A 75 5.21 15.32 6.77
N GLY A 76 4.72 15.83 7.91
CA GLY A 76 5.40 15.71 9.20
C GLY A 76 5.30 14.34 9.87
N LEU A 77 4.53 13.39 9.32
CA LEU A 77 4.47 12.02 9.83
C LEU A 77 5.75 11.28 9.45
N ARG A 78 6.50 10.79 10.45
CA ARG A 78 7.82 10.18 10.27
C ARG A 78 7.82 8.99 9.31
N GLU A 79 6.82 8.12 9.41
CA GLU A 79 6.69 6.95 8.54
C GLU A 79 6.47 7.37 7.09
N TYR A 80 5.65 8.40 6.86
CA TYR A 80 5.42 8.96 5.52
C TYR A 80 6.68 9.65 4.96
N GLU A 81 7.40 10.40 5.78
CA GLU A 81 8.67 11.03 5.40
C GLU A 81 9.65 9.97 4.86
N LEU A 82 9.81 8.87 5.58
CA LEU A 82 10.74 7.80 5.19
C LEU A 82 10.22 7.02 3.97
N VAL A 83 8.92 6.74 3.87
CA VAL A 83 8.32 6.10 2.70
C VAL A 83 8.46 6.97 1.45
N SER A 84 8.16 8.26 1.52
CA SER A 84 8.28 9.18 0.37
C SER A 84 9.73 9.41 -0.05
N LYS A 85 10.69 9.28 0.88
CA LYS A 85 12.12 9.42 0.60
C LYS A 85 12.78 8.15 0.08
N HIS A 86 12.54 7.02 0.71
CA HIS A 86 13.28 5.78 0.46
C HIS A 86 12.42 4.67 -0.17
N GLY A 87 11.10 4.74 -0.01
CA GLY A 87 10.14 3.76 -0.52
C GLY A 87 9.27 4.26 -1.66
N PHE A 88 9.67 5.33 -2.36
CA PHE A 88 8.86 5.96 -3.41
C PHE A 88 8.43 4.97 -4.49
N GLU A 89 9.31 4.04 -4.88
CA GLU A 89 9.01 3.01 -5.88
C GLU A 89 7.90 2.05 -5.44
N GLY A 90 7.91 1.63 -4.17
CA GLY A 90 6.83 0.80 -3.61
C GLY A 90 5.51 1.56 -3.55
N LEU A 91 5.55 2.82 -3.09
CA LEU A 91 4.38 3.69 -3.04
C LEU A 91 3.79 3.93 -4.44
N ARG A 92 4.65 4.22 -5.42
CA ARG A 92 4.28 4.39 -6.83
C ARG A 92 3.69 3.11 -7.41
N GLY A 93 4.29 1.96 -7.10
CA GLY A 93 3.79 0.65 -7.50
C GLY A 93 2.37 0.40 -7.01
N LEU A 94 2.09 0.64 -5.73
CA LEU A 94 0.75 0.48 -5.15
C LEU A 94 -0.28 1.43 -5.73
N LEU A 95 0.09 2.68 -6.00
CA LEU A 95 -0.80 3.65 -6.65
C LEU A 95 -1.14 3.23 -8.09
N ARG A 96 -0.14 2.78 -8.86
CA ARG A 96 -0.33 2.33 -10.25
C ARG A 96 -1.07 1.00 -10.36
N ALA A 97 -0.87 0.10 -9.42
CA ALA A 97 -1.60 -1.16 -9.33
C ALA A 97 -3.00 -1.01 -8.69
N GLU A 98 -3.41 0.22 -8.36
CA GLU A 98 -4.66 0.55 -7.67
C GLU A 98 -4.82 -0.10 -6.28
N LEU A 99 -3.75 -0.61 -5.70
CA LEU A 99 -3.71 -1.29 -4.39
C LEU A 99 -3.58 -0.34 -3.19
N ALA A 100 -3.46 0.97 -3.41
CA ALA A 100 -3.26 1.96 -2.34
C ALA A 100 -4.37 1.99 -1.26
N HIS A 101 -5.55 1.42 -1.54
CA HIS A 101 -6.64 1.32 -0.56
C HIS A 101 -6.52 0.10 0.36
N CYS A 102 -5.66 -0.86 0.03
CA CYS A 102 -5.45 -2.08 0.80
C CYS A 102 -4.39 -1.92 1.90
N PHE A 103 -3.60 -0.84 1.86
CA PHE A 103 -2.41 -0.67 2.71
C PHE A 103 -2.38 0.70 3.34
N THR A 104 -1.86 0.77 4.56
CA THR A 104 -1.52 2.01 5.26
C THR A 104 -0.10 2.45 4.95
N ILE A 105 0.27 3.66 5.39
CA ILE A 105 1.67 4.11 5.35
C ILE A 105 2.56 3.20 6.20
N ASP A 106 2.08 2.72 7.34
CA ASP A 106 2.82 1.82 8.21
C ASP A 106 3.16 0.49 7.52
N ASP A 107 2.26 -0.02 6.66
CA ASP A 107 2.49 -1.27 5.92
C ASP A 107 3.63 -1.14 4.90
N LEU A 108 3.83 0.03 4.31
CA LEU A 108 5.03 0.32 3.50
C LEU A 108 6.25 0.64 4.35
N TYR A 109 6.07 1.28 5.50
CA TYR A 109 7.18 1.67 6.35
C TYR A 109 7.91 0.46 6.96
N ARG A 110 7.16 -0.53 7.47
CA ARG A 110 7.73 -1.75 8.09
C ARG A 110 8.76 -2.47 7.19
N PRO A 111 8.45 -2.83 5.93
CA PRO A 111 9.43 -3.49 5.07
C PRO A 111 10.63 -2.59 4.73
N LEU A 112 10.49 -1.26 4.74
CA LEU A 112 11.63 -0.35 4.50
C LEU A 112 12.66 -0.37 5.62
N VAL A 113 12.23 -0.55 6.88
CA VAL A 113 13.11 -0.55 8.06
C VAL A 113 13.57 -1.94 8.51
N THR A 114 13.24 -2.96 7.72
CA THR A 114 13.76 -4.33 7.90
C THR A 114 14.61 -4.70 6.69
N ASP A 115 15.56 -5.62 6.87
CA ASP A 115 16.39 -6.15 5.80
C ASP A 115 16.06 -7.60 5.45
N LYS A 116 15.14 -8.23 6.20
CA LYS A 116 14.86 -9.68 6.10
C LYS A 116 13.69 -10.00 5.18
N CYS A 117 13.83 -11.12 4.47
CA CYS A 117 12.75 -11.79 3.76
C CYS A 117 11.74 -12.34 4.78
N SER A 118 10.46 -12.07 4.53
CA SER A 118 9.36 -12.46 5.43
C SER A 118 9.15 -13.98 5.50
N THR A 119 9.62 -14.72 4.48
CA THR A 119 9.51 -16.19 4.43
C THR A 119 10.71 -16.91 5.05
N CYS A 120 11.94 -16.57 4.63
CA CYS A 120 13.14 -17.34 4.99
C CYS A 120 14.10 -16.63 5.95
N GLY A 121 13.88 -15.35 6.26
CA GLY A 121 14.77 -14.57 7.11
C GLY A 121 16.13 -14.21 6.49
N ALA A 122 16.42 -14.60 5.25
CA ALA A 122 17.60 -14.12 4.51
C ALA A 122 17.44 -12.64 4.11
N PHE A 123 18.45 -12.02 3.49
CA PHE A 123 18.31 -10.65 2.97
C PHE A 123 17.21 -10.57 1.90
N GLY A 124 16.21 -9.72 2.09
CA GLY A 124 15.12 -9.54 1.15
C GLY A 124 15.26 -8.27 0.33
N GLY A 125 15.86 -8.35 -0.85
CA GLY A 125 16.10 -7.17 -1.69
C GLY A 125 14.85 -6.61 -2.39
N LEU A 126 13.71 -7.29 -2.32
CA LEU A 126 12.51 -7.00 -3.10
C LEU A 126 11.31 -6.72 -2.20
N LEU A 127 10.38 -5.89 -2.69
CA LEU A 127 9.08 -5.64 -2.07
C LEU A 127 8.00 -6.32 -2.93
N PHE A 128 7.27 -7.28 -2.35
CA PHE A 128 6.13 -7.90 -3.00
C PHE A 128 4.88 -7.03 -2.81
N LEU A 129 4.43 -6.39 -3.89
CA LEU A 129 3.41 -5.34 -3.83
C LEU A 129 2.04 -5.83 -3.33
N PHE A 130 1.66 -7.08 -3.60
CA PHE A 130 0.34 -7.60 -3.22
C PHE A 130 0.16 -7.85 -1.72
N THR A 131 1.24 -7.92 -0.95
CA THR A 131 1.20 -8.05 0.52
C THR A 131 2.00 -6.96 1.24
N ALA A 132 2.69 -6.08 0.51
CA ALA A 132 3.65 -5.11 1.04
C ALA A 132 4.75 -5.78 1.91
N GLU A 133 5.14 -7.01 1.58
CA GLU A 133 6.17 -7.74 2.31
C GLU A 133 7.53 -7.70 1.62
N ARG A 134 8.59 -7.70 2.42
CA ARG A 134 9.95 -7.87 1.91
C ARG A 134 10.22 -9.35 1.60
N CYS A 135 10.83 -9.64 0.46
CA CYS A 135 11.18 -10.99 0.02
C CYS A 135 12.55 -11.03 -0.68
N CYS A 136 13.21 -12.20 -0.67
CA CYS A 136 14.38 -12.46 -1.50
C CYS A 136 13.93 -13.02 -2.86
N PHE A 137 14.82 -12.94 -3.85
CA PHE A 137 14.54 -13.43 -5.21
C PHE A 137 14.21 -14.93 -5.24
N ASP A 138 14.93 -15.75 -4.48
CA ASP A 138 14.71 -17.19 -4.43
C ASP A 138 13.31 -17.54 -3.90
N CYS A 139 12.87 -16.88 -2.81
CA CYS A 139 11.53 -17.09 -2.26
C CYS A 139 10.46 -16.58 -3.23
N LEU A 140 10.66 -15.43 -3.87
CA LEU A 140 9.73 -14.90 -4.87
C LEU A 140 9.46 -15.91 -6.00
N GLN A 141 10.49 -16.64 -6.44
CA GLN A 141 10.36 -17.63 -7.52
C GLN A 141 9.80 -18.98 -7.06
N SER A 142 10.13 -19.43 -5.86
CA SER A 142 9.88 -20.82 -5.42
C SER A 142 8.72 -20.96 -4.44
N SER A 143 8.51 -19.97 -3.57
CA SER A 143 7.52 -20.03 -2.50
C SER A 143 6.10 -19.91 -3.05
N ALA A 144 5.20 -20.78 -2.57
CA ALA A 144 3.78 -20.66 -2.89
C ALA A 144 3.16 -19.35 -2.37
N HIS A 145 3.77 -18.74 -1.35
CA HIS A 145 3.33 -17.48 -0.73
C HIS A 145 3.34 -16.29 -1.69
N TYR A 146 4.26 -16.27 -2.66
CA TYR A 146 4.42 -15.18 -3.62
C TYR A 146 3.92 -15.53 -5.02
N ARG A 147 3.17 -16.63 -5.18
CA ARG A 147 2.62 -17.02 -6.48
C ARG A 147 1.37 -16.19 -6.78
N ASP A 148 1.46 -15.39 -7.81
CA ASP A 148 0.28 -14.71 -8.37
C ASP A 148 -0.51 -15.68 -9.24
N LEU A 149 -1.82 -15.75 -9.01
CA LEU A 149 -2.74 -16.48 -9.87
C LEU A 149 -3.35 -15.49 -10.88
N PRO A 150 -3.29 -15.77 -12.19
CA PRO A 150 -4.01 -14.94 -13.15
C PRO A 150 -5.51 -14.99 -12.83
N PRO A 151 -6.25 -13.88 -13.03
CA PRO A 151 -7.67 -13.81 -12.69
C PRO A 151 -8.51 -14.94 -13.29
N SER A 152 -8.13 -15.43 -14.47
CA SER A 152 -8.79 -16.56 -15.13
C SER A 152 -8.57 -17.90 -14.42
N ALA A 153 -7.39 -18.14 -13.86
CA ALA A 153 -7.12 -19.32 -13.04
C ALA A 153 -7.82 -19.21 -11.69
N PHE A 154 -7.81 -18.01 -11.07
CA PHE A 154 -8.56 -17.76 -9.85
C PHE A 154 -10.06 -17.97 -10.05
N ALA A 155 -10.66 -17.43 -11.12
CA ALA A 155 -12.08 -17.60 -11.41
C ALA A 155 -12.46 -19.07 -11.59
N LYS A 156 -11.63 -19.87 -12.27
CA LYS A 156 -11.83 -21.32 -12.40
C LYS A 156 -11.76 -22.03 -11.05
N LEU A 157 -10.75 -21.71 -10.24
CA LEU A 157 -10.58 -22.30 -8.91
C LEU A 157 -11.72 -21.90 -7.96
N ALA A 158 -12.11 -20.63 -7.93
CA ALA A 158 -13.21 -20.12 -7.13
C ALA A 158 -14.55 -20.73 -7.57
N HIS A 159 -14.79 -20.85 -8.87
CA HIS A 159 -15.99 -21.51 -9.40
C HIS A 159 -16.02 -22.99 -9.01
N ASN A 160 -14.89 -23.69 -9.16
CA ASN A 160 -14.77 -25.08 -8.76
C ASN A 160 -15.00 -25.25 -7.25
N TYR A 161 -14.38 -24.41 -6.42
CA TYR A 161 -14.53 -24.42 -4.97
C TYR A 161 -15.97 -24.11 -4.51
N ILE A 162 -16.63 -23.10 -5.09
CA ILE A 162 -18.05 -22.81 -4.82
C ILE A 162 -18.95 -23.97 -5.29
N SER A 163 -18.62 -24.59 -6.42
CA SER A 163 -19.36 -25.76 -6.90
C SER A 163 -19.15 -27.00 -6.02
N GLU A 164 -18.00 -27.13 -5.36
CA GLU A 164 -17.74 -28.19 -4.38
C GLU A 164 -18.46 -27.93 -3.06
N LEU A 165 -18.48 -26.68 -2.57
CA LEU A 165 -19.24 -26.29 -1.38
C LEU A 165 -20.76 -26.48 -1.57
N THR A 166 -21.28 -26.24 -2.76
CA THR A 166 -22.70 -26.49 -3.08
C THR A 166 -23.02 -27.97 -3.32
N ARG A 167 -22.01 -28.81 -3.58
CA ARG A 167 -22.12 -30.28 -3.73
C ARG A 167 -21.81 -31.05 -2.45
N ALA A 168 -21.17 -30.43 -1.47
CA ALA A 168 -21.05 -30.99 -0.13
C ALA A 168 -22.47 -31.15 0.43
N PRO A 169 -22.88 -32.35 0.87
CA PRO A 169 -24.19 -32.51 1.47
C PRO A 169 -24.21 -31.62 2.71
N ILE A 170 -25.11 -30.64 2.72
CA ILE A 170 -25.45 -29.89 3.93
C ILE A 170 -25.91 -30.95 4.93
N GLY A 171 -25.03 -31.31 5.85
CA GLY A 171 -25.37 -32.14 6.99
C GLY A 171 -26.36 -31.37 7.83
N THR A 172 -27.65 -31.52 7.54
CA THR A 172 -28.76 -31.07 8.35
C THR A 172 -28.75 -31.84 9.67
N LYS A 173 -27.97 -31.37 10.64
CA LYS A 173 -28.13 -31.74 12.05
C LYS A 173 -27.84 -30.54 12.95
N PHE A 174 -28.68 -29.51 12.87
CA PHE A 174 -28.85 -28.54 13.96
C PHE A 174 -30.29 -27.99 13.96
N ALA A 175 -31.22 -28.85 14.35
CA ALA A 175 -32.54 -28.60 14.95
C ALA A 175 -32.98 -30.02 15.36
N ASP A 176 -33.07 -30.38 16.63
CA ASP A 176 -34.06 -29.90 17.57
C ASP A 176 -33.56 -30.05 19.01
N HIS A 177 -33.43 -28.94 19.73
CA HIS A 177 -33.70 -28.95 21.17
C HIS A 177 -34.48 -27.70 21.53
N ALA A 178 -35.77 -27.95 21.72
CA ALA A 178 -36.79 -27.20 22.42
C ALA A 178 -36.29 -26.08 23.36
N TRP A 179 -36.78 -24.87 23.12
CA TRP A 179 -37.00 -23.87 24.17
C TRP A 179 -38.49 -23.82 24.49
N HIS A 180 -38.94 -24.79 25.27
CA HIS A 180 -40.04 -24.58 26.20
C HIS A 180 -39.41 -24.42 27.58
N LEU A 181 -39.31 -23.16 28.04
CA LEU A 181 -39.54 -22.67 29.40
C LEU A 181 -39.39 -21.14 29.38
#